data_AF-A0A7S0WAU7-F1
#
_entry.id   AF-A0A7S0WAU7-F1
#
_cell.length_a   1.000
_cell.length_b   1.000
_cell.length_c   1.000
_cell.angle_alpha   90.00
_cell.angle_beta   90.00
_cell.angle_gamma   90.00
#
_symmetry.space_group_name_H-M   'P 1'
#
loop_
_entity.id
_entity.type
_entity.pdbx_description
1 polymer ?
#
loop_
_entity_poly.entity_id
_entity_poly.type
_entity_poly.pdbx_seq_one_letter_code
_entity_poly.pdbx_strand_id
1 'polypeptide(L)'
;SALPYAQNYLKLSAKELQRYGIVAAFPWTVKPIIGMTSDLFPIGGYHKRYYIALTSIIGSAAIIMLAMTDFKPGMGPMYVLGLLAVNAQVATADLLTEGKYTERMRENPSKSSDMVSFVWMCITLGGVFATVVSFFSIRSKNYNSLLWIAVPLSAQAVFTSLAGWLPEEKVGDPDAESATKRAQGKELWRKNFAVFAMSIFMAIMCLLLAVVQFLQLSNSYVDLAVTLGVTFVLSVSMYVCLPRPIANVTFFLFLTSVLSVSFGSAMSYWFTVDEKCLPDGPHFDYLFYSVYTSIIARVCGAI
;
A
#
# COMPACT_ATOMS: atom_id res chain seq x y z
N SER A 1 12.75 1.22 0.86
CA SER A 1 12.81 -0.21 1.23
C SER A 1 13.20 -0.35 2.69
N ALA A 2 12.31 -0.90 3.52
CA ALA A 2 12.55 -1.18 4.96
C ALA A 2 13.45 -2.40 5.22
N LEU A 3 13.78 -3.14 4.15
CA LEU A 3 14.55 -4.39 4.15
C LEU A 3 15.84 -4.36 5.00
N PRO A 4 16.75 -3.40 4.81
CA PRO A 4 18.02 -3.42 5.54
C PRO A 4 17.86 -3.10 7.03
N TYR A 5 16.79 -2.41 7.43
CA TYR A 5 16.48 -2.21 8.85
C TYR A 5 15.96 -3.49 9.50
N ALA A 6 14.99 -4.13 8.83
CA ALA A 6 14.36 -5.36 9.29
C ALA A 6 15.34 -6.54 9.41
N GLN A 7 16.32 -6.63 8.51
CA GLN A 7 17.32 -7.70 8.53
C GLN A 7 18.50 -7.40 9.47
N ASN A 8 19.00 -6.15 9.51
CA ASN A 8 20.19 -5.85 10.30
C ASN A 8 19.91 -5.63 11.80
N TYR A 9 18.79 -5.02 12.16
CA TYR A 9 18.45 -4.62 13.54
C TYR A 9 17.40 -5.52 14.19
N LEU A 10 16.29 -5.76 13.48
CA LEU A 10 15.24 -6.65 13.95
C LEU A 10 15.61 -8.14 13.82
N LYS A 11 16.68 -8.46 13.06
CA LYS A 11 17.18 -9.81 12.80
C LYS A 11 16.09 -10.77 12.29
N LEU A 12 15.14 -10.23 11.52
CA LEU A 12 14.05 -11.02 10.98
C LEU A 12 14.56 -11.98 9.90
N SER A 13 14.10 -13.22 9.96
CA SER A 13 14.31 -14.19 8.88
C SER A 13 13.61 -13.72 7.60
N ALA A 14 14.08 -14.20 6.44
CA ALA A 14 13.43 -13.92 5.15
C ALA A 14 11.94 -14.32 5.14
N LYS A 15 11.58 -15.37 5.88
CA LYS A 15 10.20 -15.85 6.03
C LYS A 15 9.34 -14.86 6.83
N GLU A 16 9.84 -14.36 7.96
CA GLU A 16 9.13 -13.36 8.77
C GLU A 16 8.96 -12.04 8.03
N LEU A 17 10.00 -11.60 7.31
CA LEU A 17 9.95 -10.39 6.50
C LEU A 17 8.88 -10.45 5.40
N GLN A 18 8.77 -11.60 4.73
CA GLN A 18 7.74 -11.81 3.71
C GLN A 18 6.33 -11.81 4.30
N ARG A 19 6.10 -12.50 5.42
CA ARG A 19 4.80 -12.51 6.13
C ARG A 19 4.40 -11.11 6.60
N TYR A 20 5.33 -10.41 7.25
CA TYR A 20 5.12 -9.04 7.73
C TYR A 20 4.89 -8.04 6.60
N GLY A 21 5.53 -8.23 5.44
CA GLY A 21 5.25 -7.44 4.24
C GLY A 21 3.80 -7.56 3.76
N ILE A 22 3.22 -8.76 3.80
CA ILE A 22 1.83 -8.99 3.42
C ILE A 22 0.88 -8.27 4.38
N VAL A 23 1.12 -8.36 5.68
CA VAL A 23 0.32 -7.66 6.70
C VAL A 23 0.42 -6.14 6.54
N ALA A 24 1.63 -5.60 6.33
CA ALA A 24 1.83 -4.17 6.12
C ALA A 24 1.14 -3.65 4.85
N ALA A 25 1.01 -4.49 3.81
CA ALA A 25 0.35 -4.13 2.55
C ALA A 25 -1.19 -4.25 2.58
N PHE A 26 -1.78 -4.80 3.65
CA PHE A 26 -3.22 -5.01 3.78
C PHE A 26 -4.10 -3.77 3.45
N PRO A 27 -3.74 -2.53 3.86
CA PRO A 27 -4.58 -1.36 3.58
C PRO A 27 -4.83 -1.10 2.09
N TRP A 28 -3.92 -1.55 1.21
CA TRP A 28 -4.08 -1.42 -0.24
C TRP A 28 -5.22 -2.28 -0.79
N THR A 29 -5.56 -3.39 -0.14
CA THR A 29 -6.66 -4.27 -0.55
C THR A 29 -8.04 -3.71 -0.16
N VAL A 30 -8.12 -2.94 0.92
CA VAL A 30 -9.39 -2.40 1.42
C VAL A 30 -9.74 -1.02 0.84
N LYS A 31 -8.95 -0.54 -0.13
CA LYS A 31 -9.21 0.71 -0.87
C LYS A 31 -10.69 0.87 -1.28
N PRO A 32 -11.35 -0.10 -1.93
CA PRO A 32 -12.76 0.09 -2.33
C PRO A 32 -13.66 0.49 -1.15
N ILE A 33 -13.47 -0.11 0.02
CA ILE A 33 -14.25 0.17 1.23
C ILE A 33 -14.00 1.59 1.73
N ILE A 34 -12.74 2.03 1.73
CA ILE A 34 -12.35 3.39 2.12
C ILE A 34 -13.02 4.42 1.22
N GLY A 35 -12.95 4.24 -0.10
CA GLY A 35 -13.54 5.16 -1.09
C GLY A 35 -15.06 5.28 -0.93
N MET A 36 -15.74 4.14 -0.73
CA MET A 36 -17.19 4.13 -0.53
C MET A 36 -17.59 4.81 0.78
N THR A 37 -16.83 4.60 1.85
CA THR A 37 -17.09 5.25 3.13
C THR A 37 -16.94 6.77 3.02
N SER A 38 -15.89 7.24 2.35
CA SER A 38 -15.68 8.67 2.11
C SER A 38 -16.77 9.31 1.25
N ASP A 39 -17.28 8.59 0.24
CA ASP A 39 -18.32 9.11 -0.64
C ASP A 39 -19.71 9.13 0.03
N LEU A 40 -19.99 8.22 0.97
CA LEU A 40 -21.28 8.14 1.66
C LEU A 40 -21.38 9.03 2.90
N PHE A 41 -20.28 9.25 3.60
CA PHE A 41 -20.27 9.94 4.89
C PHE A 41 -19.28 11.11 4.87
N PRO A 42 -19.72 12.32 4.45
CA PRO A 42 -18.86 13.49 4.51
C PRO A 42 -18.59 13.88 5.97
N ILE A 43 -17.34 14.23 6.25
CA ILE A 43 -16.92 14.75 7.55
C ILE A 43 -16.82 16.27 7.38
N GLY A 44 -17.44 17.06 8.26
CA GLY A 44 -17.37 18.53 8.19
C GLY A 44 -17.82 19.15 6.86
N GLY A 45 -18.68 18.46 6.09
CA GLY A 45 -19.14 18.89 4.77
C GLY A 45 -18.17 18.59 3.61
N TYR A 46 -17.16 17.75 3.83
CA TYR A 46 -16.22 17.30 2.79
C TYR A 46 -16.17 15.77 2.75
N HIS A 47 -16.22 15.18 1.56
CA HIS A 47 -16.18 13.74 1.36
C HIS A 47 -14.77 13.17 1.47
N LYS A 48 -13.74 13.89 0.99
CA LYS A 48 -12.40 13.32 0.82
C LYS A 48 -11.37 13.97 1.75
N ARG A 49 -11.41 15.29 1.89
CA ARG A 49 -10.41 16.10 2.62
C ARG A 49 -10.07 15.57 4.03
N TYR A 50 -11.08 15.37 4.87
CA TYR A 50 -10.83 15.00 6.27
C TYR A 50 -10.44 13.53 6.44
N TYR A 51 -10.84 12.64 5.54
CA TYR A 51 -10.35 11.26 5.54
C TYR A 51 -8.84 11.24 5.29
N ILE A 52 -8.36 11.96 4.27
CA ILE A 52 -6.93 12.08 3.99
C ILE A 52 -6.19 12.72 5.18
N ALA A 53 -6.76 13.77 5.78
CA ALA A 53 -6.15 14.43 6.93
C ALA A 53 -6.02 13.49 8.14
N LEU A 54 -7.10 12.79 8.52
CA LEU A 54 -7.11 11.88 9.66
C LEU A 54 -6.12 10.72 9.47
N THR A 55 -6.14 10.07 8.30
CA THR A 55 -5.20 8.98 8.03
C THR A 55 -3.76 9.47 7.95
N SER A 56 -3.54 10.70 7.46
CA SER A 56 -2.19 11.30 7.42
C SER A 56 -1.67 11.69 8.80
N ILE A 57 -2.54 12.08 9.74
CA ILE A 57 -2.14 12.31 11.14
C ILE A 57 -1.69 10.98 11.76
N ILE A 58 -2.48 9.93 11.59
CA ILE A 58 -2.17 8.59 12.12
C ILE A 58 -0.86 8.06 11.51
N GLY A 59 -0.71 8.13 10.19
CA GLY A 59 0.50 7.68 9.51
C GLY A 59 1.74 8.52 9.86
N SER A 60 1.61 9.84 10.01
CA SER A 60 2.71 10.69 10.48
C SER A 60 3.13 10.35 11.90
N ALA A 61 2.18 10.13 12.81
CA ALA A 61 2.47 9.68 14.16
C ALA A 61 3.15 8.30 14.17
N ALA A 62 2.74 7.39 13.28
CA ALA A 62 3.38 6.10 13.12
C ALA A 62 4.82 6.21 12.60
N ILE A 63 5.11 7.10 11.63
CA ILE A 63 6.49 7.35 11.17
C ILE A 63 7.34 7.92 12.30
N ILE A 64 6.80 8.86 13.09
CA ILE A 64 7.52 9.42 14.24
C ILE A 64 7.81 8.32 15.27
N MET A 65 6.82 7.47 15.59
CA MET A 65 7.01 6.33 16.47
C MET A 65 8.10 5.39 15.95
N LEU A 66 8.08 5.09 14.64
CA LEU A 66 9.09 4.26 14.00
C LEU A 66 10.48 4.92 14.03
N ALA A 67 10.57 6.25 13.90
CA ALA A 67 11.83 7.00 13.88
C ALA A 67 12.45 7.17 15.28
N MET A 68 11.62 7.24 16.32
CA MET A 68 12.04 7.41 17.72
C MET A 68 12.36 6.09 18.43
N THR A 69 11.79 4.97 17.95
CA THR A 69 11.93 3.69 18.64
C THR A 69 13.16 2.94 18.13
N ASP A 70 14.06 2.59 19.04
CA ASP A 70 15.14 1.65 18.74
C ASP A 70 14.61 0.22 18.87
N PHE A 71 14.34 -0.39 17.72
CA PHE A 71 13.76 -1.72 17.66
C PHE A 71 14.79 -2.81 18.02
N LYS A 72 14.41 -3.68 18.98
CA LYS A 72 15.18 -4.86 19.39
C LYS A 72 14.60 -6.15 18.80
N PRO A 73 15.38 -7.25 18.73
CA PRO A 73 14.85 -8.56 18.36
C PRO A 73 13.63 -8.93 19.23
N GLY A 74 12.51 -9.27 18.58
CA GLY A 74 11.22 -9.53 19.24
C GLY A 74 10.18 -8.40 19.11
N MET A 75 10.58 -7.18 18.71
CA MET A 75 9.65 -6.06 18.47
C MET A 75 9.07 -6.01 17.04
N GLY A 76 9.22 -7.10 16.27
CA GLY A 76 8.71 -7.22 14.89
C GLY A 76 7.23 -6.84 14.73
N PRO A 77 6.31 -7.32 15.59
CA PRO A 77 4.90 -6.94 15.52
C PRO A 77 4.64 -5.43 15.61
N MET A 78 5.31 -4.72 16.52
CA MET A 78 5.16 -3.27 16.69
C MET A 78 5.66 -2.51 15.46
N TYR A 79 6.76 -2.97 14.85
CA TYR A 79 7.28 -2.41 13.61
C TYR A 79 6.28 -2.56 12.47
N VAL A 80 5.65 -3.73 12.35
CA VAL A 80 4.64 -4.02 11.33
C VAL A 80 3.37 -3.21 11.51
N LEU A 81 2.91 -3.03 12.76
CA LEU A 81 1.76 -2.17 13.05
C LEU A 81 2.03 -0.71 12.65
N GLY A 82 3.24 -0.22 12.91
CA GLY A 82 3.67 1.10 12.42
C GLY A 82 3.63 1.17 10.90
N LEU A 83 4.21 0.18 10.20
CA LEU A 83 4.18 0.12 8.73
C LEU A 83 2.76 0.00 8.17
N LEU A 84 1.87 -0.73 8.84
CA LEU A 84 0.47 -0.85 8.46
C LEU A 84 -0.23 0.51 8.53
N ALA A 85 -0.01 1.28 9.59
CA ALA A 85 -0.55 2.63 9.73
C ALA A 85 -0.03 3.58 8.64
N VAL A 86 1.26 3.50 8.29
CA VAL A 86 1.84 4.26 7.17
C VAL A 86 1.23 3.84 5.83
N ASN A 87 1.08 2.55 5.58
CA ASN A 87 0.43 2.06 4.36
C ASN A 87 -1.05 2.45 4.28
N ALA A 88 -1.74 2.53 5.42
CA ALA A 88 -3.12 2.99 5.48
C ALA A 88 -3.25 4.47 5.09
N GLN A 89 -2.32 5.32 5.55
CA GLN A 89 -2.21 6.70 5.07
C GLN A 89 -2.02 6.74 3.55
N VAL A 90 -1.00 6.05 3.04
CA VAL A 90 -0.64 6.14 1.62
C VAL A 90 -1.77 5.60 0.74
N ALA A 91 -2.36 4.44 1.09
CA ALA A 91 -3.46 3.85 0.34
C ALA A 91 -4.71 4.74 0.31
N THR A 92 -5.01 5.43 1.42
CA THR A 92 -6.13 6.37 1.51
C THR A 92 -5.87 7.63 0.68
N ALA A 93 -4.70 8.25 0.84
CA ALA A 93 -4.34 9.45 0.09
C ALA A 93 -4.32 9.19 -1.41
N ASP A 94 -3.73 8.07 -1.83
CA ASP A 94 -3.70 7.61 -3.22
C ASP A 94 -5.13 7.46 -3.75
N LEU A 95 -5.96 6.59 -3.15
CA LEU A 95 -7.33 6.37 -3.60
C LEU A 95 -8.19 7.65 -3.71
N LEU A 96 -8.15 8.51 -2.70
CA LEU A 96 -9.02 9.68 -2.65
C LEU A 96 -8.56 10.78 -3.61
N THR A 97 -7.24 10.89 -3.85
CA THR A 97 -6.71 11.78 -4.90
C THR A 97 -6.98 11.23 -6.30
N GLU A 98 -6.91 9.90 -6.48
CA GLU A 98 -7.38 9.21 -7.69
C GLU A 98 -8.84 9.49 -7.99
N GLY A 99 -9.72 9.38 -6.99
CA GLY A 99 -11.12 9.76 -7.11
C GLY A 99 -11.29 11.21 -7.61
N LYS A 100 -10.47 12.15 -7.13
CA LYS A 100 -10.61 13.55 -7.50
C LYS A 100 -10.09 13.90 -8.90
N TYR A 101 -8.93 13.35 -9.29
CA TYR A 101 -8.45 13.59 -10.64
C TYR A 101 -9.28 12.81 -11.68
N THR A 102 -9.84 11.64 -11.33
CA THR A 102 -10.77 10.91 -12.23
C THR A 102 -12.08 11.65 -12.45
N GLU A 103 -12.62 12.33 -11.43
CA GLU A 103 -13.74 13.27 -11.61
C GLU A 103 -13.38 14.35 -12.65
N ARG A 104 -12.19 14.96 -12.56
CA ARG A 104 -11.69 15.95 -13.54
C ARG A 104 -11.46 15.39 -14.93
N MET A 105 -11.04 14.12 -15.05
CA MET A 105 -10.90 13.45 -16.34
C MET A 105 -12.25 13.28 -17.04
N ARG A 106 -13.35 13.11 -16.29
CA ARG A 106 -14.70 13.05 -16.85
C ARG A 106 -15.18 14.41 -17.37
N GLU A 107 -14.77 15.49 -16.71
CA GLU A 107 -15.05 16.87 -17.17
C GLU A 107 -14.28 17.21 -18.44
N ASN A 108 -13.03 16.73 -18.59
CA ASN A 108 -12.18 16.97 -19.76
C ASN A 108 -11.57 15.67 -20.33
N PRO A 109 -12.34 14.86 -21.09
CA PRO A 109 -11.88 13.56 -21.59
C PRO A 109 -10.64 13.61 -22.48
N SER A 110 -10.44 14.71 -23.22
CA SER A 110 -9.30 14.90 -24.13
C SER A 110 -7.94 14.93 -23.45
N LYS A 111 -7.88 15.27 -22.15
CA LYS A 111 -6.64 15.35 -21.36
C LYS A 111 -6.49 14.22 -20.34
N SER A 112 -7.39 13.24 -20.35
CA SER A 112 -7.43 12.16 -19.34
C SER A 112 -6.13 11.36 -19.27
N SER A 113 -5.60 10.93 -20.42
CA SER A 113 -4.34 10.20 -20.52
C SER A 113 -3.14 11.01 -20.03
N ASP A 114 -3.10 12.31 -20.35
CA ASP A 114 -2.01 13.20 -19.95
C ASP A 114 -1.98 13.42 -18.43
N MET A 115 -3.16 13.54 -17.80
CA MET A 115 -3.27 13.69 -16.35
C MET A 115 -2.71 12.48 -15.61
N VAL A 116 -3.11 11.26 -16.01
CA VAL A 116 -2.61 10.02 -15.39
C VAL A 116 -1.11 9.88 -15.58
N SER A 117 -0.62 10.15 -16.80
CA SER A 117 0.82 10.09 -17.11
C SER A 117 1.63 11.08 -16.27
N PHE A 118 1.11 12.30 -16.06
CA PHE A 118 1.74 13.30 -15.21
C PHE A 118 1.79 12.87 -13.74
N VAL A 119 0.72 12.29 -13.21
CA VAL A 119 0.68 11.76 -11.84
C VAL A 119 1.75 10.67 -11.65
N TRP A 120 1.82 9.69 -12.56
CA TRP A 120 2.83 8.63 -12.51
C TRP A 120 4.25 9.15 -12.67
N MET A 121 4.45 10.19 -13.49
CA MET A 121 5.73 10.89 -13.60
C MET A 121 6.13 11.51 -12.25
N CYS A 122 5.23 12.23 -11.58
CA CYS A 122 5.49 12.80 -10.25
C CYS A 122 5.81 11.72 -9.20
N ILE A 123 5.07 10.60 -9.19
CA ILE A 123 5.32 9.47 -8.29
C ILE A 123 6.71 8.88 -8.56
N THR A 124 7.08 8.73 -9.84
CA THR A 124 8.39 8.18 -10.24
C THR A 124 9.53 9.10 -9.82
N LEU A 125 9.42 10.41 -10.04
CA LEU A 125 10.40 11.40 -9.60
C LEU A 125 10.55 11.40 -8.07
N GLY A 126 9.44 11.34 -7.33
CA GLY A 126 9.46 11.20 -5.87
C GLY A 126 10.16 9.92 -5.42
N GLY A 127 9.94 8.81 -6.12
CA GLY A 127 10.62 7.54 -5.87
C GLY A 127 12.13 7.59 -6.10
N VAL A 128 12.58 8.27 -7.17
CA VAL A 128 14.01 8.50 -7.45
C VAL A 128 14.62 9.36 -6.36
N PHE A 129 13.96 10.47 -5.99
CA PHE A 129 14.41 11.35 -4.91
C PHE A 129 14.55 10.58 -3.59
N ALA A 130 13.54 9.80 -3.20
CA ALA A 130 13.59 8.97 -2.00
C ALA A 130 14.72 7.93 -2.04
N THR A 131 15.02 7.39 -3.22
CA THR A 131 16.13 6.43 -3.41
C THR A 131 17.50 7.10 -3.23
N VAL A 132 17.69 8.29 -3.79
CA VAL A 132 18.92 9.08 -3.63
C VAL A 132 19.13 9.48 -2.18
N VAL A 133 18.08 9.97 -1.51
CA VAL A 133 18.14 10.26 -0.06
C VAL A 133 18.50 9.00 0.73
N SER A 134 17.96 7.85 0.32
CA SER A 134 18.23 6.59 1.01
C SER A 134 19.69 6.17 0.94
N PHE A 135 20.40 6.50 -0.14
CA PHE A 135 21.83 6.25 -0.29
C PHE A 135 22.66 6.89 0.82
N PHE A 136 22.44 8.17 1.10
CA PHE A 136 23.20 8.88 2.13
C PHE A 136 22.94 8.32 3.53
N SER A 137 21.69 7.95 3.80
CA SER A 137 21.30 7.38 5.08
C SER A 137 21.88 5.98 5.31
N ILE A 138 21.81 5.08 4.32
CA ILE A 138 22.38 3.73 4.42
C ILE A 138 23.91 3.82 4.61
N ARG A 139 24.59 4.74 3.92
CA ARG A 139 26.04 4.97 4.06
C ARG A 139 26.43 5.40 5.49
N SER A 140 25.57 6.16 6.16
CA SER A 140 25.79 6.59 7.55
C SER A 140 25.50 5.50 8.61
N LYS A 141 25.04 4.31 8.20
CA LYS A 141 24.55 3.20 9.05
C LYS A 141 23.38 3.55 10.00
N ASN A 142 22.88 4.78 9.97
CA ASN A 142 21.80 5.29 10.82
C ASN A 142 20.46 5.26 10.08
N TYR A 143 19.80 4.10 10.03
CA TYR A 143 18.52 3.94 9.31
C TYR A 143 17.36 4.76 9.87
N ASN A 144 17.40 5.12 11.15
CA ASN A 144 16.43 6.05 11.75
C ASN A 144 16.41 7.40 10.99
N SER A 145 17.53 7.80 10.38
CA SER A 145 17.57 9.02 9.56
C SER A 145 16.69 8.96 8.31
N LEU A 146 16.45 7.78 7.71
CA LEU A 146 15.46 7.64 6.63
C LEU A 146 14.06 8.01 7.11
N LEU A 147 13.69 7.50 8.29
CA LEU A 147 12.38 7.69 8.87
C LEU A 147 12.20 9.16 9.28
N TRP A 148 13.23 9.78 9.85
CA TRP A 148 13.23 11.22 10.14
C TRP A 148 13.06 12.09 8.90
N ILE A 149 13.63 11.71 7.75
CA ILE A 149 13.43 12.43 6.48
C ILE A 149 12.02 12.19 5.93
N ALA A 150 11.40 11.04 6.21
CA ALA A 150 10.02 10.76 5.82
C ALA A 150 8.98 11.55 6.65
N VAL A 151 9.29 11.93 7.89
CA VAL A 151 8.39 12.71 8.77
C VAL A 151 7.88 14.01 8.11
N PRO A 152 8.73 14.94 7.62
CA PRO A 152 8.24 16.17 7.00
C PRO A 152 7.44 15.92 5.72
N LEU A 153 7.77 14.88 4.95
CA LEU A 153 7.02 14.50 3.75
C LEU A 153 5.63 13.98 4.08
N SER A 154 5.51 13.22 5.16
CA SER A 154 4.20 12.77 5.67
C SER A 154 3.41 13.93 6.28
N ALA A 155 4.07 14.82 7.02
CA ALA A 155 3.47 16.02 7.58
C ALA A 155 2.96 16.98 6.49
N GLN A 156 3.63 17.04 5.34
CA GLN A 156 3.14 17.77 4.16
C GLN A 156 1.75 17.26 3.75
N ALA A 157 1.49 15.95 3.74
CA ALA A 157 0.17 15.42 3.39
C ALA A 157 -0.93 15.85 4.37
N VAL A 158 -0.59 15.99 5.67
CA VAL A 158 -1.50 16.57 6.67
C VAL A 158 -1.77 18.04 6.35
N PHE A 159 -0.71 18.81 6.11
CA PHE A 159 -0.81 20.23 5.82
C PHE A 159 -1.61 20.51 4.55
N THR A 160 -1.33 19.83 3.42
CA THR A 160 -2.04 20.06 2.15
C THR A 160 -3.52 19.72 2.24
N SER A 161 -3.86 18.65 2.99
CA SER A 161 -5.25 18.26 3.24
C SER A 161 -5.97 19.30 4.10
N LEU A 162 -5.33 19.78 5.17
CA LEU A 162 -5.92 20.80 6.05
C LEU A 162 -5.91 22.21 5.46
N ALA A 163 -4.99 22.54 4.57
CA ALA A 163 -4.95 23.83 3.87
C ALA A 163 -6.05 23.95 2.80
N GLY A 164 -6.76 22.86 2.47
CA GLY A 164 -7.84 22.88 1.49
C GLY A 164 -7.33 22.98 0.05
N TRP A 165 -6.10 22.53 -0.22
CA TRP A 165 -5.56 22.50 -1.58
C TRP A 165 -6.22 21.44 -2.46
N LEU A 166 -6.88 20.46 -1.85
CA LEU A 166 -7.77 19.56 -2.57
C LEU A 166 -9.00 20.38 -3.01
N PRO A 167 -9.23 20.56 -4.32
CA PRO A 167 -10.30 21.41 -4.83
C PRO A 167 -11.64 20.67 -4.68
N GLU A 168 -12.14 20.62 -3.46
CA GLU A 168 -13.39 19.97 -3.08
C GLU A 168 -14.41 21.03 -2.71
N GLU A 169 -15.60 20.95 -3.30
CA GLU A 169 -16.70 21.84 -2.94
C GLU A 169 -17.28 21.42 -1.60
N LYS A 170 -17.54 22.43 -0.76
CA LYS A 170 -18.17 22.19 0.54
C LYS A 170 -19.64 21.87 0.31
N VAL A 171 -20.08 20.75 0.86
CA VAL A 171 -21.48 20.36 0.89
C VAL A 171 -22.28 21.40 1.69
N GLY A 172 -23.33 21.95 1.06
CA GLY A 172 -24.16 23.01 1.65
C GLY A 172 -25.01 22.52 2.82
N ASP A 173 -25.82 21.49 2.58
CA ASP A 173 -26.52 20.73 3.61
C ASP A 173 -25.94 19.30 3.65
N PRO A 174 -25.06 19.01 4.63
CA PRO A 174 -24.42 17.70 4.76
C PRO A 174 -25.43 16.57 4.82
N ASP A 175 -26.56 16.75 5.49
CA ASP A 175 -27.52 15.69 5.73
C ASP A 175 -28.39 15.44 4.50
N ALA A 176 -28.83 16.50 3.80
CA ALA A 176 -29.62 16.37 2.58
C ALA A 176 -28.82 15.88 1.37
N GLU A 177 -27.58 16.38 1.17
CA GLU A 177 -26.72 15.89 0.08
C GLU A 177 -26.24 14.47 0.37
N SER A 178 -25.90 14.14 1.63
CA SER A 178 -25.59 12.77 2.02
C SER A 178 -26.79 11.86 1.84
N ALA A 179 -28.01 12.30 2.18
CA ALA A 179 -29.22 11.50 1.94
C ALA A 179 -29.44 11.24 0.44
N THR A 180 -29.19 12.24 -0.41
CA THR A 180 -29.32 12.13 -1.88
C THR A 180 -28.25 11.22 -2.46
N LYS A 181 -26.98 11.41 -2.09
CA LYS A 181 -25.87 10.51 -2.46
C LYS A 181 -26.03 9.12 -1.86
N ARG A 182 -26.66 8.97 -0.71
CA ARG A 182 -27.00 7.67 -0.11
C ARG A 182 -28.17 7.00 -0.84
N ALA A 183 -29.11 7.76 -1.39
CA ALA A 183 -30.18 7.24 -2.24
C ALA A 183 -29.63 6.80 -3.60
N GLN A 184 -28.85 7.64 -4.27
CA GLN A 184 -28.12 7.28 -5.50
C GLN A 184 -27.13 6.14 -5.25
N GLY A 185 -26.42 6.19 -4.13
CA GLY A 185 -25.50 5.18 -3.67
C GLY A 185 -26.21 3.86 -3.44
N LYS A 186 -27.38 3.85 -2.79
CA LYS A 186 -28.24 2.65 -2.67
C LYS A 186 -28.67 2.09 -4.02
N GLU A 187 -28.96 2.95 -5.00
CA GLU A 187 -29.32 2.50 -6.34
C GLU A 187 -28.12 1.91 -7.09
N LEU A 188 -26.96 2.55 -7.05
CA LEU A 188 -25.70 2.00 -7.56
C LEU A 188 -25.35 0.69 -6.85
N TRP A 189 -25.58 0.64 -5.55
CA TRP A 189 -25.34 -0.54 -4.72
C TRP A 189 -26.25 -1.68 -5.13
N ARG A 190 -27.52 -1.41 -5.43
CA ARG A 190 -28.45 -2.43 -5.91
C ARG A 190 -28.12 -2.90 -7.32
N LYS A 191 -27.63 -2.00 -8.19
CA LYS A 191 -27.21 -2.34 -9.56
C LYS A 191 -25.89 -3.11 -9.62
N ASN A 192 -24.92 -2.78 -8.76
CA ASN A 192 -23.57 -3.33 -8.75
C ASN A 192 -23.26 -4.15 -7.48
N PHE A 193 -24.29 -4.66 -6.80
CA PHE A 193 -24.15 -5.34 -5.50
C PHE A 193 -23.14 -6.49 -5.55
N ALA A 194 -23.11 -7.23 -6.66
CA ALA A 194 -22.20 -8.36 -6.85
C ALA A 194 -20.71 -7.93 -6.81
N VAL A 195 -20.37 -6.81 -7.46
CA VAL A 195 -18.99 -6.26 -7.47
C VAL A 195 -18.60 -5.72 -6.10
N PHE A 196 -19.55 -5.08 -5.41
CA PHE A 196 -19.35 -4.59 -4.06
C PHE A 196 -19.16 -5.73 -3.04
N ALA A 197 -20.07 -6.71 -3.06
CA ALA A 197 -20.00 -7.88 -2.18
C ALA A 197 -18.70 -8.66 -2.41
N MET A 198 -18.25 -8.76 -3.66
CA MET A 198 -16.96 -9.35 -4.01
C MET A 198 -15.78 -8.54 -3.45
N SER A 199 -15.82 -7.21 -3.48
CA SER A 199 -14.75 -6.36 -2.93
C SER A 199 -14.63 -6.48 -1.41
N ILE A 200 -15.76 -6.55 -0.69
CA ILE A 200 -15.78 -6.84 0.75
C ILE A 200 -15.32 -8.26 1.03
N PHE A 201 -15.78 -9.23 0.24
CA PHE A 201 -15.37 -10.62 0.38
C PHE A 201 -13.86 -10.80 0.19
N MET A 202 -13.29 -10.15 -0.83
CA MET A 202 -11.83 -10.10 -1.05
C MET A 202 -11.09 -9.49 0.13
N ALA A 203 -11.57 -8.34 0.63
CA ALA A 203 -10.98 -7.69 1.81
C ALA A 203 -10.99 -8.62 3.03
N ILE A 204 -12.09 -9.33 3.29
CA ILE A 204 -12.19 -10.28 4.40
C ILE A 204 -11.24 -11.47 4.20
N MET A 205 -11.17 -12.04 3.00
CA MET A 205 -10.26 -13.15 2.70
C MET A 205 -8.79 -12.74 2.84
N CYS A 206 -8.42 -11.55 2.38
CA CYS A 206 -7.08 -11.00 2.56
C CYS A 206 -6.78 -10.66 4.02
N LEU A 207 -7.77 -10.22 4.80
CA LEU A 207 -7.62 -10.02 6.24
C LEU A 207 -7.38 -11.35 6.95
N LEU A 208 -8.14 -12.39 6.59
CA LEU A 208 -7.94 -13.73 7.14
C LEU A 208 -6.54 -14.25 6.82
N LEU A 209 -6.06 -14.07 5.58
CA LEU A 209 -4.68 -14.41 5.22
C LEU A 209 -3.66 -13.64 6.07
N ALA A 210 -3.82 -12.32 6.20
CA ALA A 210 -2.92 -11.49 6.98
C ALA A 210 -2.90 -11.91 8.47
N VAL A 211 -4.07 -12.20 9.04
CA VAL A 211 -4.20 -12.64 10.44
C VAL A 211 -3.59 -14.03 10.64
N VAL A 212 -3.85 -14.98 9.75
CA VAL A 212 -3.26 -16.33 9.81
C VAL A 212 -1.74 -16.25 9.73
N GLN A 213 -1.20 -15.47 8.78
CA GLN A 213 0.25 -15.28 8.62
C GLN A 213 0.89 -14.53 9.80
N PHE A 214 0.12 -13.69 10.49
CA PHE A 214 0.59 -12.98 11.68
C PHE A 214 0.56 -13.85 12.94
N LEU A 215 -0.46 -14.71 13.12
CA LEU A 215 -0.66 -15.53 14.33
C LEU A 215 0.04 -16.89 14.28
N GLN A 216 0.15 -17.53 13.11
CA GLN A 216 0.75 -18.87 12.97
C GLN A 216 2.19 -18.79 12.45
N LEU A 217 3.13 -18.53 13.37
CA LEU A 217 4.54 -18.39 13.03
C LEU A 217 5.25 -19.71 12.69
N SER A 218 4.76 -20.87 13.16
CA SER A 218 5.52 -22.13 13.14
C SER A 218 5.19 -23.11 11.99
N ASN A 219 3.98 -23.10 11.43
CA ASN A 219 3.52 -24.16 10.51
C ASN A 219 3.39 -23.69 9.05
N SER A 220 4.45 -23.88 8.25
CA SER A 220 4.45 -23.52 6.82
C SER A 220 3.42 -24.29 5.98
N TYR A 221 3.01 -25.49 6.39
CA TYR A 221 1.99 -26.27 5.70
C TYR A 221 0.58 -25.66 5.82
N VAL A 222 0.28 -25.04 6.96
CA VAL A 222 -1.03 -24.39 7.17
C VAL A 222 -1.10 -23.11 6.34
N ASP A 223 -0.04 -22.31 6.32
CA ASP A 223 0.06 -21.12 5.46
C ASP A 223 -0.17 -21.48 3.98
N LEU A 224 0.44 -22.56 3.51
CA LEU A 224 0.28 -23.04 2.15
C LEU A 224 -1.16 -23.48 1.88
N ALA A 225 -1.74 -24.28 2.76
CA ALA A 225 -3.11 -24.77 2.61
C ALA A 225 -4.14 -23.63 2.60
N VAL A 226 -4.01 -22.67 3.51
CA VAL A 226 -4.89 -21.49 3.59
C VAL A 226 -4.70 -20.60 2.36
N THR A 227 -3.47 -20.38 1.91
CA THR A 227 -3.20 -19.56 0.71
C THR A 227 -3.79 -20.21 -0.54
N LEU A 228 -3.63 -21.51 -0.74
CA LEU A 228 -4.22 -22.24 -1.87
C LEU A 228 -5.75 -22.22 -1.80
N GLY A 229 -6.32 -22.42 -0.61
CA GLY A 229 -7.76 -22.37 -0.39
C GLY A 229 -8.33 -20.98 -0.71
N VAL A 230 -7.72 -19.92 -0.22
CA VAL A 230 -8.16 -18.54 -0.49
C VAL A 230 -8.01 -18.20 -1.98
N THR A 231 -6.90 -18.58 -2.62
CA THR A 231 -6.71 -18.38 -4.07
C THR A 231 -7.81 -19.07 -4.88
N PHE A 232 -8.16 -20.31 -4.54
CA PHE A 232 -9.23 -21.04 -5.21
C PHE A 232 -10.60 -20.35 -5.00
N VAL A 233 -10.92 -20.01 -3.76
CA VAL A 233 -12.18 -19.35 -3.40
C VAL A 233 -12.31 -17.99 -4.09
N LEU A 234 -11.25 -17.19 -4.11
CA LEU A 234 -11.23 -15.90 -4.81
C LEU A 234 -11.43 -16.08 -6.31
N SER A 235 -10.74 -17.05 -6.92
CA SER A 235 -10.88 -17.37 -8.35
C SER A 235 -12.32 -17.72 -8.72
N VAL A 236 -12.97 -18.59 -7.94
CA VAL A 236 -14.37 -18.97 -8.17
C VAL A 236 -15.29 -17.76 -7.98
N SER A 237 -15.08 -16.97 -6.92
CA SER A 237 -15.90 -15.78 -6.64
C SER A 237 -15.86 -14.73 -7.75
N MET A 238 -14.72 -14.59 -8.44
CA MET A 238 -14.58 -13.68 -9.59
C MET A 238 -15.54 -14.07 -10.72
N TYR A 239 -15.63 -15.35 -11.07
CA TYR A 239 -16.50 -15.83 -12.15
C TYR A 239 -17.99 -15.86 -11.79
N VAL A 240 -18.32 -15.90 -10.50
CA VAL A 240 -19.72 -15.85 -10.02
C VAL A 240 -20.25 -14.42 -9.98
N CYS A 241 -19.42 -13.45 -9.56
CA CYS A 241 -19.87 -12.09 -9.26
C CYS A 241 -19.64 -11.07 -10.40
N LEU A 242 -18.67 -11.30 -11.30
CA LEU A 242 -18.33 -10.36 -12.36
C LEU A 242 -18.89 -10.79 -13.72
N PRO A 243 -19.26 -9.83 -14.60
CA PRO A 243 -19.55 -10.13 -16.00
C PRO A 243 -18.36 -10.82 -16.67
N ARG A 244 -18.63 -11.83 -17.51
CA ARG A 244 -17.59 -12.70 -18.12
C ARG A 244 -16.39 -11.94 -18.73
N PRO A 245 -16.56 -10.83 -19.47
CA PRO A 245 -15.41 -10.10 -20.02
C PRO A 245 -14.49 -9.52 -18.94
N ILE A 246 -15.06 -8.95 -17.89
CA ILE A 246 -14.31 -8.36 -16.78
C ILE A 246 -13.68 -9.47 -15.94
N ALA A 247 -14.43 -10.53 -15.64
CA ALA A 247 -13.95 -11.69 -14.91
C ALA A 247 -12.71 -12.32 -15.58
N ASN A 248 -12.72 -12.48 -16.91
CA ASN A 248 -11.58 -13.04 -17.64
C ASN A 248 -10.31 -12.18 -17.51
N VAL A 249 -10.44 -10.85 -17.63
CA VAL A 249 -9.30 -9.93 -17.50
C VAL A 249 -8.77 -9.92 -16.06
N THR A 250 -9.67 -9.82 -15.08
CA THR A 250 -9.30 -9.82 -13.66
C THR A 250 -8.65 -11.14 -13.25
N PHE A 251 -9.20 -12.28 -13.70
CA PHE A 251 -8.65 -13.60 -13.44
C PHE A 251 -7.28 -13.79 -14.09
N PHE A 252 -7.09 -13.30 -15.32
CA PHE A 252 -5.79 -13.33 -15.99
C PHE A 252 -4.73 -12.54 -15.20
N LEU A 253 -5.05 -11.31 -14.76
CA LEU A 253 -4.15 -10.49 -13.94
C LEU A 253 -3.86 -11.14 -12.58
N PHE A 254 -4.88 -11.74 -11.96
CA PHE A 254 -4.75 -12.46 -10.71
C PHE A 254 -3.85 -13.70 -10.85
N LEU A 255 -4.09 -14.56 -11.85
CA LEU A 255 -3.24 -15.71 -12.15
C LEU A 255 -1.79 -15.29 -12.43
N THR A 256 -1.60 -14.23 -13.22
CA THR A 256 -0.25 -13.72 -13.51
C THR A 256 0.45 -13.28 -12.23
N SER A 257 -0.27 -12.66 -11.30
CA SER A 257 0.27 -12.23 -10.01
C SER A 257 0.54 -13.41 -9.05
N VAL A 258 -0.30 -14.45 -9.06
CA VAL A 258 -0.12 -15.67 -8.24
C VAL A 258 1.03 -16.54 -8.76
N LEU A 259 1.16 -16.66 -10.09
CA LEU A 259 2.20 -17.43 -10.75
C LEU A 259 3.53 -16.68 -10.82
N SER A 260 3.52 -15.36 -10.67
CA SER A 260 4.73 -14.56 -10.47
C SER A 260 5.28 -14.84 -9.07
N VAL A 261 6.07 -15.90 -8.95
CA VAL A 261 6.74 -16.26 -7.71
C VAL A 261 7.72 -15.14 -7.36
N SER A 262 7.36 -14.32 -6.37
CA SER A 262 8.20 -13.23 -5.88
C SER A 262 9.35 -13.81 -5.05
N PHE A 263 10.50 -14.01 -5.70
CA PHE A 263 11.75 -14.33 -5.01
C PHE A 263 12.35 -13.10 -4.33
N GLY A 264 11.74 -11.93 -4.39
CA GLY A 264 12.35 -10.64 -4.01
C GLY A 264 13.05 -10.67 -2.65
N SER A 265 12.39 -11.16 -1.60
CA SER A 265 12.99 -11.20 -0.24
C SER A 265 14.07 -12.27 -0.08
N ALA A 266 13.90 -13.44 -0.70
CA ALA A 266 14.87 -14.54 -0.66
C ALA A 266 16.11 -14.23 -1.49
N MET A 267 15.91 -13.61 -2.65
CA MET A 267 16.94 -13.12 -3.55
C MET A 267 17.71 -11.95 -2.92
N SER A 268 17.02 -10.99 -2.29
CA SER A 268 17.67 -9.94 -1.50
C SER A 268 18.56 -10.53 -0.42
N TYR A 269 18.05 -11.51 0.34
CA TYR A 269 18.82 -12.18 1.39
C TYR A 269 20.04 -12.91 0.82
N TRP A 270 19.89 -13.64 -0.29
CA TRP A 270 21.00 -14.32 -0.96
C TRP A 270 22.07 -13.34 -1.45
N PHE A 271 21.67 -12.17 -1.95
CA PHE A 271 22.60 -11.16 -2.44
C PHE A 271 23.36 -10.44 -1.32
N THR A 272 22.79 -10.28 -0.14
CA THR A 272 23.33 -9.40 0.92
C THR A 272 23.78 -10.13 2.20
N VAL A 273 23.72 -11.46 2.25
CA VAL A 273 24.13 -12.25 3.43
C VAL A 273 25.64 -12.21 3.63
N ASP A 274 26.09 -12.22 4.90
CA ASP A 274 27.52 -12.24 5.26
C ASP A 274 28.23 -13.54 4.83
N GLU A 275 29.51 -13.43 4.49
CA GLU A 275 30.41 -14.53 4.08
C GLU A 275 30.45 -15.70 5.08
N LYS A 276 30.20 -15.44 6.37
CA LYS A 276 30.09 -16.48 7.41
C LYS A 276 28.89 -17.41 7.24
N CYS A 277 27.79 -16.93 6.66
CA CYS A 277 26.57 -17.71 6.47
C CYS A 277 26.50 -18.38 5.09
N LEU A 278 27.10 -17.77 4.05
CA LEU A 278 27.16 -18.34 2.72
C LEU A 278 28.48 -17.97 2.02
N PRO A 279 29.56 -18.77 2.18
CA PRO A 279 30.90 -18.40 1.70
C PRO A 279 31.01 -18.18 0.18
N ASP A 280 30.18 -18.87 -0.61
CA ASP A 280 30.16 -18.79 -2.08
C ASP A 280 29.11 -17.77 -2.60
N GLY A 281 28.65 -16.85 -1.76
CA GLY A 281 27.67 -15.83 -2.12
C GLY A 281 28.27 -14.64 -2.87
N PRO A 282 27.45 -13.84 -3.57
CA PRO A 282 27.91 -12.62 -4.26
C PRO A 282 28.21 -11.44 -3.32
N HIS A 283 27.76 -11.49 -2.06
CA HIS A 283 28.09 -10.52 -0.99
C HIS A 283 27.98 -9.04 -1.39
N PHE A 284 26.91 -8.67 -2.11
CA PHE A 284 26.69 -7.30 -2.52
C PHE A 284 26.41 -6.40 -1.31
N ASP A 285 27.03 -5.23 -1.31
CA ASP A 285 26.73 -4.19 -0.31
C ASP A 285 25.26 -3.75 -0.42
N TYR A 286 24.64 -3.46 0.73
CA TYR A 286 23.26 -2.99 0.79
C TYR A 286 23.04 -1.69 0.00
N LEU A 287 24.09 -0.85 -0.14
CA LEU A 287 24.08 0.32 -1.01
C LEU A 287 23.91 -0.07 -2.47
N PHE A 288 24.73 -1.01 -2.96
CA PHE A 288 24.63 -1.52 -4.33
C PHE A 288 23.25 -2.10 -4.61
N TYR A 289 22.80 -3.01 -3.74
CA TYR A 289 21.55 -3.73 -3.94
C TYR A 289 20.31 -2.83 -3.80
N SER A 290 20.25 -1.93 -2.81
CA SER A 290 19.02 -1.16 -2.54
C SER A 290 18.90 0.11 -3.37
N VAL A 291 20.03 0.76 -3.70
CA VAL A 291 20.03 2.09 -4.34
C VAL A 291 20.26 1.95 -5.84
N TYR A 292 21.33 1.29 -6.27
CA TYR A 292 21.70 1.27 -7.68
C TYR A 292 20.70 0.46 -8.51
N THR A 293 20.28 -0.71 -8.03
CA THR A 293 19.26 -1.49 -8.74
C THR A 293 17.91 -0.75 -8.80
N SER A 294 17.53 -0.05 -7.72
CA SER A 294 16.30 0.73 -7.67
C SER A 294 16.34 1.92 -8.63
N ILE A 295 17.47 2.63 -8.74
CA ILE A 295 17.63 3.73 -9.71
C ILE A 295 17.52 3.17 -11.12
N ILE A 296 18.26 2.10 -11.44
CA ILE A 296 18.22 1.47 -12.77
C ILE A 296 16.80 1.01 -13.10
N ALA A 297 16.12 0.31 -12.19
CA ALA A 297 14.75 -0.15 -12.39
C ALA A 297 13.77 1.01 -12.61
N ARG A 298 13.91 2.11 -11.88
CA ARG A 298 13.04 3.29 -12.00
C ARG A 298 13.32 4.10 -13.27
N VAL A 299 14.57 4.16 -13.72
CA VAL A 299 14.95 4.82 -14.98
C VAL A 299 14.52 3.96 -16.18
N CYS A 300 14.79 2.66 -16.16
CA CYS A 300 14.38 1.76 -17.23
C CYS A 300 12.87 1.55 -17.30
N GLY A 301 12.14 1.64 -16.17
CA GLY A 301 10.68 1.55 -16.14
C GLY A 301 9.95 2.86 -16.46
N ALA A 302 10.67 3.98 -16.57
CA ALA A 302 10.11 5.28 -16.97
C ALA A 302 10.25 5.53 -18.49
N ILE A 303 11.02 4.70 -19.20
CA ILE A 303 11.20 4.68 -20.66
C ILE A 303 10.23 3.65 -21.23
#